data_AF-A0A5C4MNJ1-F1
#
_entry.id   AF-A0A5C4MNJ1-F1
#
_cell.length_a   1.000
_cell.length_b   1.000
_cell.length_c   1.000
_cell.angle_alpha   90.00
_cell.angle_beta   90.00
_cell.angle_gamma   90.00
#
_symmetry.space_group_name_H-M   'P 1'
#
loop_
_entity.id
_entity.type
_entity.pdbx_description
1 polymer ?
#
loop_
_entity_poly.entity_id
_entity_poly.type
_entity_poly.pdbx_seq_one_letter_code
_entity_poly.pdbx_strand_id
1 'polypeptide(L)'
;MPKILEFDESARRSLERGVDILADTVKVTLGPKGRYVVLDSKWGAPTITNDGVTVAREVELDDPFENLGAQLAKEVATKTNDIAGDGTTTATVLAQAMVHEGLRAVAAGTNPMALKRGIDKAVEAVSERLLELARDVDDKQDMAHVANISARDAHIGGLIADAFDKVGKDGVITVEESNTMGTDLEFTEGMQFDKGYLSPYMVTDTERMEAVLDEPYILVNQGKISAIADLLPLLEKVVQAGKALLIIAEDV
;
A
#
# COMPACT_ATOMS: atom_id res chain seq x y z
N MET A 1 -5.00 25.34 -21.16
CA MET A 1 -5.81 24.61 -22.15
C MET A 1 -7.29 24.78 -21.83
N PRO A 2 -8.16 24.92 -22.85
CA PRO A 2 -9.61 24.88 -22.65
C PRO A 2 -10.06 23.49 -22.16
N LYS A 3 -11.18 23.43 -21.41
CA LYS A 3 -11.75 22.17 -20.92
C LYS A 3 -12.61 21.52 -22.01
N ILE A 4 -12.56 20.19 -22.09
CA ILE A 4 -13.43 19.38 -22.95
C ILE A 4 -14.53 18.80 -22.05
N LEU A 5 -15.77 18.82 -22.51
CA LEU A 5 -16.94 18.35 -21.77
C LEU A 5 -17.60 17.21 -22.52
N GLU A 6 -17.82 16.09 -21.83
CA GLU A 6 -18.54 14.93 -22.34
C GLU A 6 -19.68 14.59 -21.37
N PHE A 7 -20.80 14.10 -21.89
CA PHE A 7 -22.04 13.91 -21.13
C PHE A 7 -22.67 12.53 -21.39
N ASP A 8 -23.64 12.18 -20.54
CA ASP A 8 -24.51 11.03 -20.69
C ASP A 8 -23.78 9.70 -20.92
N GLU A 9 -24.22 8.92 -21.91
CA GLU A 9 -23.74 7.57 -22.15
C GLU A 9 -22.31 7.55 -22.67
N SER A 10 -21.91 8.53 -23.49
CA SER A 10 -20.58 8.54 -24.08
C SER A 10 -19.51 8.73 -23.00
N ALA A 11 -19.73 9.67 -22.06
CA ALA A 11 -18.86 9.87 -20.90
C ALA A 11 -18.77 8.61 -20.03
N ARG A 12 -19.91 7.95 -19.75
CA ARG A 12 -19.94 6.73 -18.93
C ARG A 12 -19.18 5.59 -19.59
N ARG A 13 -19.35 5.38 -20.90
CA ARG A 13 -18.62 4.35 -21.65
C ARG A 13 -17.13 4.62 -21.70
N SER A 14 -16.71 5.89 -21.79
CA SER A 14 -15.28 6.24 -21.75
C SER A 14 -14.68 5.94 -20.36
N LEU A 15 -15.37 6.31 -19.28
CA LEU A 15 -14.95 5.94 -17.93
C LEU A 15 -14.89 4.42 -17.73
N GLU A 16 -15.90 3.69 -18.21
CA GLU A 16 -15.98 2.23 -18.14
C GLU A 16 -14.78 1.55 -18.82
N ARG A 17 -14.43 1.98 -20.04
CA ARG A 17 -13.25 1.47 -20.75
C ARG A 17 -11.96 1.70 -19.96
N GLY A 18 -11.84 2.87 -19.33
CA GLY A 18 -10.72 3.17 -18.43
C GLY A 18 -10.61 2.23 -17.24
N VAL A 19 -11.73 2.01 -16.55
CA VAL A 19 -11.84 1.05 -15.44
C VAL A 19 -11.47 -0.35 -15.92
N ASP A 20 -11.95 -0.75 -17.09
CA ASP A 20 -11.70 -2.07 -17.68
C ASP A 20 -10.24 -2.29 -18.01
N ILE A 21 -9.56 -1.32 -18.63
CA ILE A 21 -8.14 -1.45 -18.96
C ILE A 21 -7.31 -1.66 -17.68
N LEU A 22 -7.56 -0.86 -16.63
CA LEU A 22 -6.87 -1.02 -15.35
C LEU A 22 -7.19 -2.40 -14.73
N ALA A 23 -8.48 -2.72 -14.59
CA ALA A 23 -8.93 -3.92 -13.91
C ALA A 23 -8.49 -5.20 -14.65
N ASP A 24 -8.54 -5.21 -15.98
CA ASP A 24 -8.10 -6.33 -16.80
C ASP A 24 -6.59 -6.55 -16.70
N THR A 25 -5.81 -5.48 -16.53
CA THR A 25 -4.37 -5.55 -16.31
C THR A 25 -4.05 -6.08 -14.90
N VAL A 26 -4.79 -5.65 -13.88
CA VAL A 26 -4.55 -6.05 -12.48
C VAL A 26 -5.08 -7.45 -12.19
N LYS A 27 -6.26 -7.82 -12.68
CA LYS A 27 -6.95 -9.07 -12.30
C LYS A 27 -6.23 -10.35 -12.72
N VAL A 28 -5.29 -10.27 -13.67
CA VAL A 28 -4.47 -11.44 -14.06
C VAL A 28 -3.58 -11.92 -12.93
N THR A 29 -3.28 -11.09 -11.93
CA THR A 29 -2.43 -11.43 -10.78
C THR A 29 -3.19 -12.15 -9.66
N LEU A 30 -4.52 -12.22 -9.75
CA LEU A 30 -5.39 -12.72 -8.68
C LEU A 30 -5.20 -14.23 -8.41
N GLY A 31 -5.06 -14.57 -7.13
CA GLY A 31 -5.08 -15.95 -6.64
C GLY A 31 -3.82 -16.77 -6.94
N PRO A 32 -3.79 -18.06 -6.55
CA PRO A 32 -2.58 -18.89 -6.59
C PRO A 32 -2.08 -19.22 -8.00
N LYS A 33 -2.94 -19.05 -9.01
CA LYS A 33 -2.60 -19.19 -10.44
C LYS A 33 -2.47 -17.85 -11.16
N GLY A 34 -2.39 -16.76 -10.39
CA GLY A 34 -2.14 -15.43 -10.90
C GLY A 34 -0.84 -15.39 -11.69
N ARG A 35 -0.82 -14.57 -12.73
CA ARG A 35 0.35 -14.35 -13.59
C ARG A 35 1.08 -13.10 -13.15
N TYR A 36 2.35 -13.01 -13.53
CA TYR A 36 3.13 -11.81 -13.36
C TYR A 36 2.84 -10.82 -14.49
N VAL A 37 2.90 -9.54 -14.14
CA VAL A 37 2.88 -8.41 -15.05
C VAL A 37 4.31 -7.87 -15.13
N VAL A 38 4.73 -7.53 -16.35
CA VAL A 38 6.03 -6.92 -16.61
C VAL A 38 5.81 -5.43 -16.80
N LEU A 39 6.47 -4.64 -15.96
CA LEU A 39 6.42 -3.19 -15.96
C LEU A 39 7.75 -2.67 -16.51
N ASP A 40 7.68 -1.85 -17.55
CA ASP A 40 8.88 -1.23 -18.11
C ASP A 40 9.46 -0.22 -17.12
N SER A 41 10.78 -0.11 -17.10
CA SER A 41 11.48 0.88 -16.29
C SER A 41 12.30 1.80 -17.20
N LYS A 42 12.25 3.11 -16.93
CA LYS A 42 13.05 4.09 -17.67
C LYS A 42 14.56 3.84 -17.55
N TRP A 43 14.98 3.13 -16.50
CA TRP A 43 16.36 2.81 -16.22
C TRP A 43 16.48 1.40 -15.62
N GLY A 44 17.46 0.63 -16.09
CA GLY A 44 17.73 -0.70 -15.56
C GLY A 44 16.83 -1.79 -16.15
N ALA A 45 16.59 -2.85 -15.38
CA ALA A 45 15.77 -3.98 -15.78
C ALA A 45 14.28 -3.70 -15.52
N PRO A 46 13.35 -4.32 -16.29
CA PRO A 46 11.92 -4.22 -16.03
C PRO A 46 11.55 -4.88 -14.70
N THR A 47 10.50 -4.35 -14.06
CA THR A 47 9.96 -4.91 -12.82
C THR A 47 8.96 -6.02 -13.16
N ILE A 48 9.15 -7.21 -12.60
CA ILE A 48 8.23 -8.33 -12.75
C ILE A 48 7.48 -8.51 -11.44
N THR A 49 6.19 -8.22 -11.43
CA THR A 49 5.39 -8.19 -10.19
C THR A 49 4.05 -8.89 -10.35
N ASN A 50 3.53 -9.40 -9.24
CA ASN A 50 2.18 -9.90 -9.09
C ASN A 50 1.37 -9.04 -8.09
N ASP A 51 1.93 -7.93 -7.61
CA ASP A 51 1.25 -6.99 -6.73
C ASP A 51 0.31 -6.08 -7.53
N GLY A 52 -0.97 -6.10 -7.15
CA GLY A 52 -2.01 -5.34 -7.82
C GLY A 52 -1.86 -3.83 -7.69
N VAL A 53 -1.34 -3.31 -6.57
CA VAL A 53 -1.20 -1.86 -6.40
C VAL A 53 0.00 -1.31 -7.16
N THR A 54 1.12 -2.04 -7.22
CA THR A 54 2.25 -1.69 -8.09
C THR A 54 1.80 -1.65 -9.55
N VAL A 55 1.09 -2.67 -10.02
CA VAL A 55 0.55 -2.69 -11.40
C VAL A 55 -0.42 -1.53 -11.63
N ALA A 56 -1.36 -1.29 -10.72
CA ALA A 56 -2.33 -0.21 -10.86
C ALA A 56 -1.68 1.18 -10.93
N ARG A 57 -0.58 1.40 -10.21
CA ARG A 57 0.15 2.68 -10.18
C ARG A 57 0.72 3.08 -11.54
N GLU A 58 1.18 2.10 -12.31
CA GLU A 58 1.79 2.31 -13.63
C GLU A 58 0.79 2.49 -14.77
N VAL A 59 -0.51 2.28 -14.54
CA VAL A 59 -1.53 2.46 -15.58
C VAL A 59 -1.89 3.93 -15.73
N GLU A 60 -1.50 4.49 -16.87
CA GLU A 60 -1.88 5.81 -17.35
C GLU A 60 -2.28 5.70 -18.82
N LEU A 61 -3.41 6.30 -19.18
CA LEU A 61 -3.99 6.20 -20.53
C LEU A 61 -3.91 7.54 -21.27
N ASP A 62 -3.70 7.47 -22.59
CA ASP A 62 -3.59 8.66 -23.44
C ASP A 62 -4.92 9.42 -23.57
N ASP A 63 -6.05 8.68 -23.65
CA ASP A 63 -7.37 9.31 -23.69
C ASP A 63 -7.73 9.85 -22.30
N PRO A 64 -8.05 11.15 -22.16
CA PRO A 64 -8.24 11.76 -20.85
C PRO A 64 -9.49 11.26 -20.11
N PHE A 65 -10.53 10.81 -20.83
CA PHE A 65 -11.76 10.30 -20.20
C PHE A 65 -11.60 8.86 -19.75
N GLU A 66 -10.93 8.03 -20.56
CA GLU A 66 -10.54 6.68 -20.15
C GLU A 66 -9.54 6.74 -18.99
N ASN A 67 -8.53 7.62 -19.07
CA ASN A 67 -7.57 7.79 -17.98
C ASN A 67 -8.28 8.17 -16.69
N LEU A 68 -9.29 9.06 -16.72
CA LEU A 68 -10.06 9.40 -15.52
C LEU A 68 -10.73 8.16 -14.90
N GLY A 69 -11.29 7.27 -15.72
CA GLY A 69 -11.84 6.00 -15.25
C GLY A 69 -10.78 5.10 -14.60
N ALA A 70 -9.61 4.98 -15.23
CA ALA A 70 -8.48 4.23 -14.69
C ALA A 70 -7.98 4.82 -13.36
N GLN A 71 -7.87 6.15 -13.25
CA GLN A 71 -7.46 6.83 -12.01
C GLN A 71 -8.45 6.58 -10.86
N LEU A 72 -9.76 6.58 -11.14
CA LEU A 72 -10.78 6.27 -10.13
C LEU A 72 -10.67 4.83 -9.62
N ALA A 73 -10.45 3.87 -10.51
CA ALA A 73 -10.26 2.48 -10.11
C ALA A 73 -8.90 2.24 -9.41
N LYS A 74 -7.86 3.03 -9.76
CA LYS A 74 -6.58 3.03 -9.04
C LYS A 74 -6.72 3.53 -7.61
N GLU A 75 -7.58 4.51 -7.37
CA GLU A 75 -7.86 5.03 -6.02
C GLU A 75 -8.43 3.93 -5.11
N VAL A 76 -9.31 3.06 -5.64
CA VAL A 76 -9.83 1.89 -4.92
C VAL A 76 -8.68 0.98 -4.47
N ALA A 77 -7.78 0.60 -5.39
CA ALA A 77 -6.64 -0.27 -5.07
C ALA A 77 -5.70 0.37 -4.04
N THR A 78 -5.39 1.65 -4.21
CA THR A 78 -4.47 2.38 -3.33
C THR A 78 -5.05 2.50 -1.92
N LYS A 79 -6.33 2.86 -1.80
CA LYS A 79 -6.94 3.04 -0.49
C LYS A 79 -7.12 1.74 0.27
N THR A 80 -7.38 0.64 -0.43
CA THR A 80 -7.38 -0.71 0.16
C THR A 80 -6.01 -1.07 0.70
N ASN A 81 -4.94 -0.81 -0.06
CA ASN A 81 -3.57 -1.04 0.39
C ASN A 81 -3.24 -0.25 1.66
N ASP A 82 -3.58 1.04 1.70
CA ASP A 82 -3.28 1.92 2.84
C ASP A 82 -3.96 1.48 4.14
N ILE A 83 -5.13 0.83 4.05
CA ILE A 83 -5.92 0.42 5.22
C ILE A 83 -5.56 -1.01 5.65
N ALA A 84 -5.39 -1.93 4.70
CA ALA A 84 -5.32 -3.36 4.97
C ALA A 84 -3.98 -4.01 4.61
N GLY A 85 -3.15 -3.36 3.78
CA GLY A 85 -1.87 -3.90 3.29
C GLY A 85 -1.98 -5.07 2.28
N ASP A 86 -3.19 -5.55 1.98
CA ASP A 86 -3.48 -6.60 1.00
C ASP A 86 -4.92 -6.42 0.44
N GLY A 87 -5.30 -7.20 -0.56
CA GLY A 87 -6.66 -7.24 -1.12
C GLY A 87 -6.90 -6.26 -2.26
N THR A 88 -5.85 -5.58 -2.72
CA THR A 88 -5.90 -4.56 -3.78
C THR A 88 -6.52 -5.10 -5.07
N THR A 89 -6.08 -6.27 -5.51
CA THR A 89 -6.60 -6.96 -6.71
C THR A 89 -8.07 -7.35 -6.54
N THR A 90 -8.46 -7.85 -5.36
CA THR A 90 -9.85 -8.20 -5.05
C THR A 90 -10.75 -6.97 -5.10
N ALA A 91 -10.29 -5.84 -4.52
CA ALA A 91 -11.02 -4.58 -4.53
C ALA A 91 -11.23 -4.05 -5.96
N THR A 92 -10.19 -4.12 -6.81
CA THR A 92 -10.29 -3.71 -8.22
C THR A 92 -11.28 -4.57 -9.01
N VAL A 93 -11.27 -5.90 -8.82
CA VAL A 93 -12.22 -6.80 -9.50
C VAL A 93 -13.66 -6.55 -9.06
N LEU A 94 -13.89 -6.33 -7.77
CA LEU A 94 -15.21 -5.97 -7.25
C LEU A 94 -15.68 -4.62 -7.80
N ALA A 95 -14.79 -3.62 -7.84
CA ALA A 95 -15.09 -2.31 -8.40
C ALA A 95 -15.49 -2.40 -9.89
N GLN A 96 -14.74 -3.16 -10.70
CA GLN A 96 -15.07 -3.40 -12.11
C GLN A 96 -16.48 -3.99 -12.25
N ALA A 97 -16.79 -5.05 -11.50
CA ALA A 97 -18.10 -5.69 -11.55
C ALA A 97 -19.25 -4.76 -11.13
N MET A 98 -19.05 -3.96 -10.08
CA MET A 98 -20.04 -2.98 -9.61
C MET A 98 -20.26 -1.86 -10.63
N VAL A 99 -19.19 -1.42 -11.31
CA VAL A 99 -19.28 -0.41 -12.38
C VAL A 99 -20.08 -0.94 -13.56
N HIS A 100 -19.77 -2.15 -14.06
CA HIS A 100 -20.49 -2.77 -15.19
C HIS A 100 -21.98 -2.92 -14.92
N GLU A 101 -22.35 -3.59 -13.82
CA GLU A 101 -23.76 -3.81 -13.50
C GLU A 101 -24.46 -2.50 -13.11
N GLY A 102 -23.73 -1.56 -12.50
CA GLY A 102 -24.23 -0.24 -12.18
C GLY A 102 -24.59 0.57 -13.43
N LEU A 103 -23.66 0.64 -14.39
CA LEU A 103 -23.86 1.34 -15.65
C LEU A 103 -24.97 0.70 -16.49
N ARG A 104 -25.04 -0.64 -16.52
CA ARG A 104 -26.12 -1.37 -17.17
C ARG A 104 -27.49 -1.02 -16.59
N ALA A 105 -27.62 -0.98 -15.27
CA ALA A 105 -28.87 -0.61 -14.61
C ALA A 105 -29.27 0.85 -14.90
N VAL A 106 -28.29 1.77 -14.93
CA VAL A 106 -28.52 3.18 -15.26
C VAL A 106 -28.92 3.35 -16.73
N ALA A 107 -28.30 2.61 -17.66
CA ALA A 107 -28.68 2.60 -19.07
C ALA A 107 -30.12 2.08 -19.27
N ALA A 108 -30.59 1.18 -18.41
CA ALA A 108 -31.98 0.73 -18.38
C ALA A 108 -32.96 1.73 -17.75
N GLY A 109 -32.51 2.93 -17.36
CA GLY A 109 -33.34 4.00 -16.79
C GLY A 109 -33.44 4.00 -15.27
N THR A 110 -32.64 3.19 -14.57
CA THR A 110 -32.62 3.19 -13.10
C THR A 110 -32.05 4.49 -12.56
N ASN A 111 -32.66 5.02 -11.49
CA ASN A 111 -32.14 6.21 -10.81
C ASN A 111 -30.77 5.90 -10.14
N PRO A 112 -29.66 6.56 -10.53
CA PRO A 112 -28.33 6.28 -10.00
C PRO A 112 -28.22 6.47 -8.47
N MET A 113 -28.92 7.46 -7.92
CA MET A 113 -28.91 7.74 -6.48
C MET A 113 -29.63 6.65 -5.69
N ALA A 114 -30.71 6.10 -6.24
CA ALA A 114 -31.40 4.97 -5.62
C ALA A 114 -30.57 3.70 -5.68
N LEU A 115 -29.90 3.46 -6.81
CA LEU A 115 -28.98 2.33 -7.00
C LEU A 115 -27.83 2.38 -6.00
N LYS A 116 -27.16 3.53 -5.87
CA LYS A 116 -26.09 3.74 -4.87
C LYS A 116 -26.57 3.41 -3.46
N ARG A 117 -27.73 3.93 -3.04
CA ARG A 117 -28.30 3.62 -1.70
C ARG A 117 -28.55 2.13 -1.50
N GLY A 118 -28.93 1.42 -2.56
CA GLY A 118 -29.10 -0.04 -2.52
C GLY A 118 -27.76 -0.77 -2.33
N ILE A 119 -26.73 -0.36 -3.08
CA ILE A 119 -25.36 -0.87 -2.95
C ILE A 119 -24.84 -0.63 -1.54
N ASP A 120 -24.96 0.60 -1.01
CA ASP A 120 -24.49 0.95 0.33
C ASP A 120 -25.10 0.03 1.41
N LYS A 121 -26.42 -0.20 1.35
CA LYS A 121 -27.12 -1.11 2.28
C LYS A 121 -26.67 -2.57 2.14
N ALA A 122 -26.41 -3.02 0.92
CA ALA A 122 -25.93 -4.38 0.69
C ALA A 122 -24.50 -4.55 1.23
N VAL A 123 -23.63 -3.56 1.03
CA VAL A 123 -22.27 -3.55 1.57
C VAL A 123 -22.28 -3.58 3.10
N GLU A 124 -23.14 -2.78 3.74
CA GLU A 124 -23.31 -2.79 5.20
C GLU A 124 -23.71 -4.17 5.72
N ALA A 125 -24.78 -4.76 5.16
CA ALA A 125 -25.25 -6.09 5.56
C ALA A 125 -24.21 -7.20 5.32
N VAL A 126 -23.45 -7.13 4.22
CA VAL A 126 -22.37 -8.08 3.94
C VAL A 126 -21.22 -7.89 4.93
N SER A 127 -20.84 -6.65 5.23
CA SER A 127 -19.77 -6.35 6.19
C SER A 127 -20.10 -6.87 7.58
N GLU A 128 -21.33 -6.64 8.06
CA GLU A 128 -21.81 -7.18 9.34
C GLU A 128 -21.72 -8.72 9.34
N ARG A 129 -22.20 -9.34 8.26
CA ARG A 129 -22.18 -10.81 8.15
C ARG A 129 -20.76 -11.39 8.12
N LEU A 130 -19.82 -10.69 7.49
CA LEU A 130 -18.42 -11.12 7.45
C LEU A 130 -17.79 -11.06 8.85
N LEU A 131 -18.09 -10.02 9.63
CA LEU A 131 -17.63 -9.89 11.02
C LEU A 131 -18.22 -10.98 11.92
N GLU A 132 -19.49 -11.33 11.75
CA GLU A 132 -20.12 -12.45 12.49
C GLU A 132 -19.49 -13.81 12.17
N LEU A 133 -18.97 -13.98 10.95
CA LEU A 133 -18.31 -15.21 10.50
C LEU A 133 -16.82 -15.24 10.82
N ALA A 134 -16.25 -14.10 11.22
CA ALA A 134 -14.84 -14.00 11.53
C ALA A 134 -14.48 -14.89 12.73
N ARG A 135 -13.28 -15.45 12.68
CA ARG A 135 -12.66 -16.20 13.77
C ARG A 135 -11.34 -15.54 14.11
N ASP A 136 -11.07 -15.41 15.40
CA ASP A 136 -9.80 -14.87 15.89
C ASP A 136 -8.61 -15.77 15.52
N VAL A 137 -7.46 -15.12 15.29
CA VAL A 137 -6.17 -15.77 15.04
C VAL A 137 -5.45 -15.92 16.39
N ASP A 138 -5.46 -17.15 16.90
CA ASP A 138 -5.03 -17.44 18.28
C ASP A 138 -3.67 -18.12 18.36
N ASP A 139 -3.33 -18.93 17.36
CA ASP A 139 -2.12 -19.75 17.40
C ASP A 139 -1.16 -19.47 16.24
N LYS A 140 0.05 -20.00 16.40
CA LYS A 140 1.13 -19.88 15.42
C LYS A 140 0.78 -20.53 14.07
N GLN A 141 -0.04 -21.57 14.06
CA GLN A 141 -0.44 -22.23 12.80
C GLN A 141 -1.39 -21.33 12.01
N ASP A 142 -2.34 -20.67 12.68
CA ASP A 142 -3.24 -19.70 12.07
C ASP A 142 -2.43 -18.52 11.49
N MET A 143 -1.44 -17.98 12.23
CA MET A 143 -0.54 -16.93 11.73
C MET A 143 0.26 -17.39 10.50
N ALA A 144 0.83 -18.59 10.55
CA ALA A 144 1.57 -19.16 9.42
C ALA A 144 0.69 -19.37 8.19
N HIS A 145 -0.57 -19.77 8.38
CA HIS A 145 -1.52 -19.96 7.28
C HIS A 145 -1.84 -18.63 6.59
N VAL A 146 -2.12 -17.57 7.35
CA VAL A 146 -2.39 -16.24 6.78
C VAL A 146 -1.17 -15.73 6.01
N ALA A 147 0.01 -15.78 6.62
CA ALA A 147 1.25 -15.32 6.01
C ALA A 147 1.62 -16.12 4.75
N ASN A 148 1.47 -17.45 4.78
CA ASN A 148 1.70 -18.32 3.62
C ASN A 148 0.76 -17.99 2.45
N ILE A 149 -0.53 -17.75 2.73
CA ILE A 149 -1.50 -17.40 1.68
C ILE A 149 -1.15 -16.05 1.04
N SER A 150 -0.80 -15.05 1.85
CA SER A 150 -0.45 -13.71 1.37
C SER A 150 0.87 -13.72 0.58
N ALA A 151 1.93 -14.31 1.13
CA ALA A 151 3.24 -14.42 0.48
C ALA A 151 3.28 -15.43 -0.67
N ARG A 152 2.30 -16.35 -0.75
CA ARG A 152 2.29 -17.52 -1.65
C ARG A 152 3.50 -18.43 -1.46
N ASP A 153 4.09 -18.43 -0.27
CA ASP A 153 5.31 -19.14 0.07
C ASP A 153 5.27 -19.66 1.52
N ALA A 154 5.40 -20.97 1.67
CA ALA A 154 5.32 -21.64 2.97
C ALA A 154 6.57 -21.39 3.84
N HIS A 155 7.73 -21.17 3.23
CA HIS A 155 8.95 -20.83 3.96
C HIS A 155 8.85 -19.42 4.56
N ILE A 156 8.42 -18.44 3.75
CA ILE A 156 8.19 -17.05 4.22
C ILE A 156 7.09 -17.02 5.28
N GLY A 157 5.98 -17.73 5.06
CA GLY A 157 4.90 -17.81 6.04
C GLY A 157 5.35 -18.41 7.38
N GLY A 158 6.24 -19.40 7.35
CA GLY A 158 6.86 -19.98 8.54
C GLY A 158 7.75 -18.97 9.29
N LEU A 159 8.63 -18.26 8.58
CA LEU A 159 9.51 -17.25 9.16
C LEU A 159 8.73 -16.12 9.84
N ILE A 160 7.67 -15.63 9.19
CA ILE A 160 6.79 -14.59 9.75
C ILE A 160 6.11 -15.09 11.03
N ALA A 161 5.61 -16.33 11.04
CA ALA A 161 4.99 -16.91 12.22
C ALA A 161 5.99 -17.12 13.37
N ASP A 162 7.23 -17.53 13.07
CA ASP A 162 8.32 -17.63 14.05
C ASP A 162 8.66 -16.25 14.65
N ALA A 163 8.68 -15.21 13.83
CA ALA A 163 8.89 -13.84 14.29
C ALA A 163 7.78 -13.42 15.27
N PHE A 164 6.50 -13.50 14.87
CA PHE A 164 5.36 -13.12 15.72
C PHE A 164 5.27 -13.91 17.03
N ASP A 165 5.57 -15.22 17.00
CA ASP A 165 5.58 -16.07 18.19
C ASP A 165 6.66 -15.63 19.20
N LYS A 166 7.77 -15.07 18.70
CA LYS A 166 8.90 -14.65 19.53
C LYS A 166 8.80 -13.20 20.02
N VAL A 167 8.41 -12.26 19.15
CA VAL A 167 8.29 -10.83 19.51
C VAL A 167 6.92 -10.48 20.12
N GLY A 168 5.94 -11.38 20.00
CA GLY A 168 4.55 -11.14 20.41
C GLY A 168 3.76 -10.40 19.34
N LYS A 169 2.42 -10.33 19.51
CA LYS A 169 1.51 -9.69 18.55
C LYS A 169 1.80 -8.20 18.31
N ASP A 170 2.34 -7.52 19.34
CA ASP A 170 2.68 -6.10 19.30
C ASP A 170 4.19 -5.85 19.03
N GLY A 171 4.92 -6.91 18.67
CA GLY A 171 6.34 -6.83 18.37
C GLY A 171 6.61 -6.20 17.00
N VAL A 172 7.80 -5.61 16.86
CA VAL A 172 8.23 -4.95 15.62
C VAL A 172 8.95 -5.95 14.74
N ILE A 173 8.57 -6.00 13.46
CA ILE A 173 9.23 -6.83 12.45
C ILE A 173 9.68 -5.89 11.33
N THR A 174 10.96 -5.96 11.00
CA THR A 174 11.58 -5.19 9.91
C THR A 174 12.09 -6.16 8.85
N VAL A 175 11.99 -5.77 7.58
CA VAL A 175 12.56 -6.51 6.45
C VAL A 175 13.72 -5.72 5.87
N GLU A 176 14.89 -6.36 5.83
CA GLU A 176 16.14 -5.80 5.30
C GLU A 176 16.67 -6.66 4.15
N GLU A 177 17.34 -6.02 3.19
CA GLU A 177 17.98 -6.72 2.07
C GLU A 177 19.31 -7.32 2.54
N SER A 178 19.44 -8.65 2.45
CA SER A 178 20.68 -9.33 2.78
C SER A 178 21.61 -9.45 1.58
N ASN A 179 22.92 -9.33 1.83
CA ASN A 179 23.97 -9.63 0.85
C ASN A 179 24.28 -11.13 0.71
N THR A 180 23.67 -11.98 1.56
CA THR A 180 23.83 -13.45 1.53
C THR A 180 22.67 -14.13 0.82
N MET A 181 22.90 -15.34 0.30
CA MET A 181 21.82 -16.18 -0.20
C MET A 181 21.02 -16.76 0.97
N GLY A 182 19.70 -16.56 0.94
CA GLY A 182 18.77 -17.08 1.94
C GLY A 182 17.90 -15.98 2.54
N THR A 183 16.96 -16.40 3.38
CA THR A 183 16.17 -15.50 4.22
C THR A 183 16.39 -15.93 5.66
N ASP A 184 17.04 -15.07 6.43
CA ASP A 184 17.37 -15.31 7.82
C ASP A 184 16.46 -14.46 8.73
N LEU A 185 16.17 -14.98 9.91
CA LEU A 185 15.44 -14.26 10.96
C LEU A 185 16.43 -13.91 12.08
N GLU A 186 16.71 -12.63 12.24
CA GLU A 186 17.55 -12.11 13.33
C GLU A 186 16.69 -11.35 14.33
N PHE A 187 17.02 -11.50 15.61
CA PHE A 187 16.37 -10.78 16.70
C PHE A 187 17.34 -9.76 17.24
N THR A 188 16.98 -8.49 17.11
CA THR A 188 17.75 -7.37 17.66
C THR A 188 16.99 -6.74 18.82
N GLU A 189 17.74 -6.23 19.81
CA GLU A 189 17.14 -5.36 20.81
C GLU A 189 16.91 -3.98 20.19
N GLY A 190 15.67 -3.52 20.21
CA GLY A 190 15.26 -2.27 19.58
C GLY A 190 13.99 -1.70 20.20
N MET A 191 13.59 -0.52 19.70
CA MET A 191 12.39 0.18 20.15
C MET A 191 11.74 0.88 18.97
N GLN A 192 10.40 0.80 18.89
CA GLN A 192 9.58 1.61 18.00
C GLN A 192 8.60 2.43 18.83
N PHE A 193 8.28 3.62 18.34
CA PHE A 193 7.24 4.49 18.89
C PHE A 193 6.49 5.18 17.74
N ASP A 194 5.24 5.57 17.98
CA ASP A 194 4.33 6.11 16.97
C ASP A 194 4.62 7.59 16.63
N LYS A 195 5.78 7.82 16.00
CA LYS A 195 6.22 9.11 15.45
C LYS A 195 6.97 8.90 14.14
N GLY A 196 6.60 9.66 13.10
CA GLY A 196 7.33 9.72 11.84
C GLY A 196 8.28 10.91 11.75
N TYR A 197 8.87 11.10 10.57
CA TYR A 197 9.67 12.29 10.25
C TYR A 197 8.79 13.55 10.19
N LEU A 198 9.33 14.70 10.62
CA LEU A 198 8.61 15.98 10.62
C LEU A 198 8.43 16.58 9.22
N SER A 199 9.28 16.17 8.28
CA SER A 199 9.31 16.72 6.93
C SER A 199 9.51 15.62 5.88
N PRO A 200 8.74 15.59 4.78
CA PRO A 200 8.94 14.63 3.69
C PRO A 200 10.34 14.66 3.07
N TYR A 201 11.07 15.77 3.23
CA TYR A 201 12.45 15.88 2.74
C TYR A 201 13.45 15.01 3.53
N MET A 202 13.04 14.39 4.64
CA MET A 202 13.86 13.46 5.41
C MET A 202 13.84 12.03 4.85
N VAL A 203 12.98 11.74 3.87
CA VAL A 203 12.89 10.44 3.21
C VAL A 203 14.20 10.16 2.46
N THR A 204 14.81 9.01 2.74
CA THR A 204 16.01 8.53 2.06
C THR A 204 15.70 7.37 1.12
N ASP A 205 14.65 6.59 1.41
CA ASP A 205 14.08 5.60 0.52
C ASP A 205 12.74 6.10 -0.04
N THR A 206 12.76 6.57 -1.29
CA THR A 206 11.58 7.13 -1.96
C THR A 206 10.59 6.07 -2.43
N GLU A 207 10.97 4.80 -2.51
CA GLU A 207 10.07 3.72 -2.91
C GLU A 207 9.21 3.29 -1.72
N ARG A 208 9.84 3.09 -0.57
CA ARG A 208 9.17 2.72 0.69
C ARG A 208 8.62 3.92 1.46
N MET A 209 9.02 5.14 1.08
CA MET A 209 8.74 6.38 1.81
C MET A 209 9.26 6.34 3.26
N GLU A 210 10.50 5.88 3.41
CA GLU A 210 11.16 5.67 4.71
C GLU A 210 12.41 6.56 4.87
N ALA A 211 12.75 6.87 6.12
CA ALA A 211 13.99 7.56 6.49
C ALA A 211 14.97 6.57 7.13
N VAL A 212 15.77 5.92 6.29
CA VAL A 212 16.79 4.93 6.68
C VAL A 212 18.10 5.65 6.98
N LEU A 213 18.62 5.48 8.21
CA LEU A 213 19.89 6.03 8.66
C LEU A 213 20.81 4.90 9.12
N ASP A 214 21.99 4.78 8.52
CA ASP A 214 23.00 3.78 8.89
C ASP A 214 23.93 4.30 10.00
N GLU A 215 24.14 3.47 11.03
CA GLU A 215 24.86 3.74 12.28
C GLU A 215 24.77 5.21 12.80
N PRO A 216 23.55 5.77 13.00
CA PRO A 216 23.39 7.18 13.34
C PRO A 216 23.79 7.47 14.79
N TYR A 217 24.20 8.71 15.05
CA TYR A 217 24.09 9.26 16.39
C TYR A 217 22.63 9.56 16.73
N ILE A 218 22.24 9.40 17.98
CA ILE A 218 20.88 9.71 18.45
C ILE A 218 20.97 10.83 19.49
N LEU A 219 20.43 12.01 19.16
CA LEU A 219 20.23 13.10 20.10
C LEU A 219 18.85 12.94 20.76
N VAL A 220 18.82 12.84 22.08
CA VAL A 220 17.59 12.87 22.87
C VAL A 220 17.53 14.19 23.64
N ASN A 221 16.58 15.04 23.32
CA ASN A 221 16.32 16.31 24.00
C ASN A 221 14.91 16.31 24.59
N GLN A 222 14.76 16.71 25.86
CA GLN A 222 13.44 16.71 26.48
C GLN A 222 12.57 17.91 26.05
N GLY A 223 13.18 19.01 25.60
CA GLY A 223 12.46 20.23 25.21
C GLY A 223 12.35 20.44 23.71
N LYS A 224 11.75 21.57 23.33
CA LYS A 224 11.71 22.05 21.95
C LYS A 224 13.06 22.61 21.50
N ILE A 225 13.40 22.40 20.23
CA ILE A 225 14.60 22.96 19.60
C ILE A 225 14.16 24.03 18.61
N SER A 226 14.08 25.28 19.06
CA SER A 226 13.60 26.40 18.21
C SER A 226 14.71 27.17 17.49
N ALA A 227 15.97 26.98 17.89
CA ALA A 227 17.10 27.74 17.37
C ALA A 227 18.23 26.81 16.91
N ILE A 228 18.67 26.98 15.67
CA ILE A 228 19.80 26.21 15.10
C ILE A 228 21.11 26.43 15.86
N ALA A 229 21.26 27.58 16.53
CA ALA A 229 22.44 27.91 17.32
C ALA A 229 22.72 26.89 18.42
N ASP A 230 21.67 26.29 18.98
CA ASP A 230 21.79 25.28 20.04
C ASP A 230 22.29 23.93 19.50
N LEU A 231 22.05 23.65 18.21
CA LEU A 231 22.48 22.43 17.53
C LEU A 231 23.86 22.54 16.87
N LEU A 232 24.30 23.76 16.49
CA LEU A 232 25.53 23.97 15.72
C LEU A 232 26.76 23.24 16.31
N PRO A 233 27.07 23.35 17.61
CA PRO A 233 28.27 22.70 18.17
C PRO A 233 28.23 21.17 18.09
N LEU A 234 27.02 20.58 18.12
CA LEU A 234 26.82 19.14 17.98
C LEU A 234 26.92 18.72 16.51
N LEU A 235 26.24 19.45 15.62
CA LEU A 235 26.25 19.17 14.18
C LEU A 235 27.67 19.19 13.61
N GLU A 236 28.50 20.14 14.03
CA GLU A 236 29.91 20.19 13.62
C GLU A 236 30.66 18.89 13.96
N LYS A 237 30.44 18.32 15.15
CA LYS A 237 31.09 17.08 15.59
C LYS A 237 30.56 15.86 14.84
N VAL A 238 29.24 15.81 14.60
CA VAL A 238 28.60 14.72 13.84
C VAL A 238 29.11 14.72 12.40
N VAL A 239 29.19 15.89 11.75
CA VAL A 239 29.72 16.04 10.40
C VAL A 239 31.20 15.64 10.34
N GLN A 240 32.00 16.02 11.33
CA GLN A 240 33.41 15.58 11.42
C GLN A 240 33.56 14.06 11.55
N ALA A 241 32.61 13.40 12.22
CA ALA A 241 32.59 11.94 12.33
C ALA A 241 32.05 11.25 11.05
N GLY A 242 31.49 12.00 10.10
CA GLY A 242 30.93 11.45 8.86
C GLY A 242 29.71 10.54 9.08
N LYS A 243 29.01 10.70 10.21
CA LYS A 243 27.85 9.87 10.58
C LYS A 243 26.54 10.63 10.44
N ALA A 244 25.44 9.90 10.28
CA ALA A 244 24.08 10.46 10.32
C ALA A 244 23.67 10.85 11.76
N LEU A 245 22.61 11.66 11.89
CA LEU A 245 22.04 12.07 13.18
C LEU A 245 20.51 11.95 13.17
N LEU A 246 19.98 11.20 14.13
CA LEU A 246 18.56 11.18 14.48
C LEU A 246 18.33 12.13 15.67
N ILE A 247 17.34 13.02 15.56
CA ILE A 247 16.96 13.95 16.63
C ILE A 247 15.58 13.55 17.16
N ILE A 248 15.52 13.24 18.46
CA ILE A 248 14.29 12.99 19.19
C ILE A 248 14.13 14.13 20.21
N ALA A 249 13.15 15.00 19.96
CA ALA A 249 12.84 16.16 20.78
C ALA A 249 11.33 16.31 20.98
N GLU A 250 10.91 17.21 21.88
CA GLU A 250 9.48 17.57 21.99
C GLU A 250 8.94 18.14 20.66
N ASP A 251 9.77 18.95 19.99
CA ASP A 251 9.47 19.64 18.73
C ASP A 251 10.77 20.18 18.11
N VAL A 252 10.84 20.30 16.78
CA VAL A 252 11.99 20.85 16.03
C VAL A 252 11.50 21.76 14.90
#